data_AF-A0A6L8FY42-F1
#
_entry.id   AF-A0A6L8FY42-F1
#
_cell.length_a   1.000
_cell.length_b   1.000
_cell.length_c   1.000
_cell.angle_alpha   90.00
_cell.angle_beta   90.00
_cell.angle_gamma   90.00
#
_symmetry.space_group_name_H-M   'P 1'
#
loop_
_entity.id
_entity.type
_entity.pdbx_description
1 polymer ?
#
loop_
_entity_poly.entity_id
_entity_poly.type
_entity_poly.pdbx_seq_one_letter_code
_entity_poly.pdbx_strand_id
1 'polypeptide(L)'
;MAGLYPEVKFANLRRAHAHYTVIFGLALKAAGFAQVDAQQLYMFQVLRDQMSAAVRLGIVGPMEATRRQLGLYVHCEELLAEVAGRPYAQATRCAPQLDIVQSVHDDLYSRLFQS
;
A
#
# COMPACT_ATOMS: atom_id res chain seq x y z
N MET A 1 -0.80 -24.45 4.24
CA MET A 1 -1.56 -23.27 3.76
C MET A 1 -2.73 -22.94 4.71
N ALA A 2 -2.52 -22.96 6.04
CA ALA A 2 -3.58 -22.81 7.05
C ALA A 2 -3.23 -21.83 8.21
N GLY A 3 -2.21 -20.97 8.06
CA GLY A 3 -1.69 -20.12 9.14
C GLY A 3 -0.96 -18.88 8.63
N LEU A 4 -1.64 -17.73 8.61
CA LEU A 4 -1.12 -16.47 8.06
C LEU A 4 -1.38 -15.25 8.97
N TYR A 5 -1.59 -15.32 10.29
CA TYR A 5 -0.52 -15.42 11.29
C TYR A 5 -1.09 -15.10 12.70
N PRO A 6 -1.53 -16.09 13.49
CA PRO A 6 -2.05 -15.85 14.85
C PRO A 6 -0.97 -15.83 15.95
N GLU A 7 0.23 -16.37 15.67
CA GLU A 7 1.21 -16.79 16.69
C GLU A 7 2.58 -16.06 16.59
N VAL A 8 2.76 -15.12 15.67
CA VAL A 8 4.09 -14.64 15.31
C VAL A 8 4.61 -13.59 16.31
N LYS A 9 5.43 -14.03 17.27
CA LYS A 9 6.30 -13.17 18.07
C LYS A 9 7.33 -12.48 17.14
N PHE A 10 7.57 -11.19 17.34
CA PHE A 10 8.43 -10.31 16.51
C PHE A 10 9.76 -10.93 16.02
N ALA A 11 10.35 -11.83 16.80
CA ALA A 11 11.60 -12.53 16.47
C ALA A 11 11.55 -13.39 15.18
N ASN A 12 10.37 -13.85 14.73
CA ASN A 12 10.25 -14.78 13.60
C ASN A 12 10.04 -14.13 12.22
N LEU A 13 9.92 -12.79 12.14
CA LEU A 13 9.71 -12.08 10.87
C LEU A 13 10.92 -12.14 9.91
N ARG A 14 12.13 -12.43 10.42
CA ARG A 14 13.36 -12.57 9.62
C ARG A 14 13.31 -13.71 8.59
N ARG A 15 12.37 -14.65 8.70
CA ARG A 15 12.28 -15.86 7.84
C ARG A 15 11.06 -15.88 6.91
N ALA A 16 10.17 -14.90 6.99
CA ALA A 16 8.98 -14.85 6.14
C ALA A 16 9.24 -13.95 4.92
N HIS A 17 8.82 -14.39 3.73
CA HIS A 17 8.57 -13.50 2.58
C HIS A 17 7.39 -12.58 2.92
N ALA A 18 7.60 -11.66 3.85
CA ALA A 18 6.56 -10.83 4.39
C ALA A 18 6.31 -9.65 3.44
N HIS A 19 5.04 -9.47 3.06
CA HIS A 19 4.62 -8.29 2.30
C HIS A 19 4.96 -7.01 3.07
N TYR A 20 5.35 -5.97 2.32
CA TYR A 20 5.73 -4.66 2.87
C TYR A 20 4.73 -4.16 3.92
N THR A 21 3.43 -4.20 3.61
CA THR A 21 2.34 -3.72 4.48
C THR A 21 2.34 -4.38 5.86
N VAL A 22 2.67 -5.68 5.93
CA VAL A 22 2.71 -6.43 7.20
C VAL A 22 3.90 -5.96 8.04
N ILE A 23 5.08 -5.86 7.44
CA ILE A 23 6.29 -5.40 8.14
C ILE A 23 6.15 -3.94 8.58
N PHE A 24 5.60 -3.09 7.70
CA PHE A 24 5.33 -1.69 7.99
C PHE A 24 4.42 -1.52 9.21
N GLY A 25 3.26 -2.20 9.22
CA GLY A 25 2.32 -2.13 10.33
C GLY A 25 2.91 -2.67 11.65
N LEU A 26 3.64 -3.79 11.59
CA LEU A 26 4.29 -4.36 12.76
C LEU A 26 5.40 -3.45 13.30
N ALA A 27 6.20 -2.84 12.42
CA ALA A 27 7.25 -1.91 12.81
C ALA A 27 6.69 -0.66 13.50
N LEU A 28 5.63 -0.05 12.96
CA LEU A 28 4.99 1.11 13.58
C LEU A 28 4.33 0.76 14.91
N LYS A 29 3.69 -0.41 15.00
CA LYS A 29 3.17 -0.92 16.27
C LYS A 29 4.28 -1.10 17.31
N ALA A 30 5.42 -1.67 16.91
CA ALA A 30 6.58 -1.83 17.80
C ALA A 30 7.18 -0.48 18.24
N ALA A 31 7.08 0.53 17.38
CA ALA A 31 7.50 1.90 17.69
C ALA A 31 6.46 2.71 18.51
N GLY A 32 5.32 2.11 18.87
CA GLY A 32 4.31 2.73 19.74
C GLY A 32 3.30 3.63 19.02
N PHE A 33 3.21 3.57 17.69
CA PHE A 33 2.19 4.33 16.95
C PHE A 33 0.80 3.78 17.21
N ALA A 34 -0.20 4.68 17.30
CA ALA A 34 -1.59 4.28 17.26
C ALA A 34 -1.94 3.69 15.89
N GLN A 35 -2.93 2.79 15.87
CA GLN A 35 -3.35 2.13 14.62
C GLN A 35 -3.83 3.16 13.56
N VAL A 36 -4.56 4.19 13.99
CA VAL A 36 -5.08 5.24 13.11
C VAL A 36 -3.93 6.00 12.44
N ASP A 37 -2.93 6.43 13.21
CA ASP A 37 -1.75 7.13 12.67
C ASP A 37 -0.98 6.26 11.68
N ALA A 38 -0.82 4.98 11.99
CA ALA A 38 -0.15 4.02 11.09
C ALA A 38 -0.92 3.82 9.78
N GLN A 39 -2.25 3.78 9.84
CA GLN A 39 -3.12 3.67 8.66
C GLN A 39 -3.07 4.94 7.80
N GLN A 40 -3.15 6.12 8.41
CA GLN A 40 -3.02 7.40 7.71
C GLN A 40 -1.65 7.55 7.04
N LEU A 41 -0.57 7.20 7.75
CA LEU A 41 0.78 7.24 7.19
C LEU A 41 0.93 6.26 6.01
N TYR A 42 0.33 5.07 6.10
CA TYR A 42 0.32 4.12 5.00
C TYR A 42 -0.42 4.68 3.77
N MET A 43 -1.61 5.27 3.96
CA MET A 43 -2.39 5.89 2.87
C MET A 43 -1.62 7.04 2.21
N PHE A 44 -0.99 7.90 3.01
CA PHE A 44 -0.10 8.95 2.50
C PHE A 44 1.00 8.38 1.63
N GLN A 45 1.70 7.35 2.10
CA GLN A 45 2.81 6.75 1.37
C GLN A 45 2.35 6.15 0.04
N VAL A 46 1.26 5.39 0.04
CA VAL A 46 0.71 4.76 -1.17
C VAL A 46 0.35 5.83 -2.20
N LEU A 47 -0.38 6.87 -1.82
CA LEU A 47 -0.73 7.98 -2.72
C LEU A 47 0.51 8.68 -3.27
N ARG A 48 1.48 8.98 -2.38
CA ARG A 48 2.72 9.67 -2.77
C ARG A 48 3.51 8.84 -3.80
N ASP A 49 3.59 7.53 -3.62
CA ASP A 49 4.29 6.64 -4.55
C ASP A 49 3.61 6.62 -5.92
N GLN A 50 2.27 6.56 -5.98
CA GLN A 50 1.52 6.63 -7.25
C GLN A 50 1.68 7.99 -7.95
N MET A 51 1.60 9.09 -7.20
CA MET A 51 1.80 10.44 -7.75
C MET A 51 3.22 10.64 -8.27
N SER A 52 4.23 10.13 -7.54
CA SER A 52 5.62 10.14 -8.00
C SER A 52 5.81 9.35 -9.29
N ALA A 53 5.17 8.18 -9.42
CA ALA A 53 5.22 7.38 -10.64
C ALA A 53 4.58 8.13 -11.82
N ALA A 54 3.41 8.75 -11.62
CA ALA A 54 2.73 9.53 -12.66
C ALA A 54 3.58 10.72 -13.14
N VAL A 55 4.31 11.39 -12.25
CA VAL A 55 5.26 12.45 -12.63
C VAL A 55 6.41 11.89 -13.47
N ARG A 56 7.02 10.79 -13.05
CA ARG A 56 8.14 10.16 -13.75
C ARG A 56 7.77 9.60 -15.12
N LEU A 57 6.51 9.22 -15.32
CA LEU A 57 5.94 8.81 -16.60
C LEU A 57 5.52 10.00 -17.48
N GLY A 58 5.64 11.24 -17.00
CA GLY A 58 5.25 12.44 -17.73
C GLY A 58 3.73 12.66 -17.83
N ILE A 59 2.92 11.95 -17.02
CA ILE A 59 1.45 12.04 -17.05
C ILE A 59 0.97 13.35 -16.38
N VAL A 60 1.64 13.78 -15.31
CA VAL A 60 1.33 15.02 -14.59
C VAL A 60 2.60 15.75 -14.18
N GLY A 61 2.51 17.08 -14.02
CA GLY A 61 3.59 17.87 -13.44
C GLY A 61 3.67 17.74 -11.91
N PRO A 62 4.83 18.01 -11.28
CA PRO A 62 5.02 17.87 -9.83
C PRO A 62 4.02 18.69 -8.99
N MET A 63 3.70 19.91 -9.42
CA MET A 63 2.75 20.77 -8.70
C MET A 63 1.33 20.20 -8.74
N GLU A 64 0.87 19.75 -9.92
CA GLU A 64 -0.45 19.13 -10.05
C GLU A 64 -0.53 17.78 -9.31
N ALA A 65 0.57 17.01 -9.26
CA ALA A 65 0.64 15.79 -8.49
C ALA A 65 0.40 16.03 -7.00
N THR A 66 1.08 17.03 -6.41
CA THR A 66 0.86 17.43 -5.01
C THR A 66 -0.56 17.92 -4.77
N ARG A 67 -1.10 18.74 -5.68
CA ARG A 67 -2.48 19.24 -5.58
C ARG A 67 -3.51 18.11 -5.60
N ARG A 68 -3.33 17.12 -6.49
CA ARG A 68 -4.18 15.94 -6.57
C ARG A 68 -4.06 15.04 -5.34
N GLN A 69 -2.84 14.82 -4.85
CA GLN A 69 -2.61 14.04 -3.63
C GLN A 69 -3.38 14.63 -2.45
N LEU A 70 -3.29 15.95 -2.25
CA LEU A 70 -4.04 16.65 -1.21
C LEU A 70 -5.56 16.47 -1.37
N GLY A 71 -6.06 16.56 -2.61
CA GLY A 71 -7.47 16.37 -2.92
C GLY A 71 -8.00 14.95 -2.64
N LEU A 72 -7.13 13.95 -2.59
CA LEU A 72 -7.51 12.54 -2.33
C LEU A 72 -7.54 12.17 -0.86
N TYR A 73 -7.03 13.00 0.06
CA TYR A 73 -6.99 12.63 1.48
C TYR A 73 -8.37 12.42 2.09
N VAL A 74 -9.38 13.22 1.69
CA VAL A 74 -10.76 13.00 2.15
C VAL A 74 -11.23 11.61 1.78
N HIS A 75 -10.92 11.15 0.56
CA HIS A 75 -11.27 9.82 0.12
C HIS A 75 -10.51 8.71 0.87
N CYS A 76 -9.24 8.95 1.25
CA CYS A 76 -8.51 8.01 2.09
C CYS A 76 -9.15 7.85 3.48
N GLU A 77 -9.61 8.93 4.09
CA GLU A 77 -10.32 8.89 5.37
C GLU A 77 -11.64 8.11 5.25
N GLU A 78 -12.41 8.34 4.19
CA GLU A 78 -13.63 7.59 3.89
C GLU A 78 -13.36 6.08 3.73
N LEU A 79 -12.33 5.72 2.98
CA LEU A 79 -11.92 4.32 2.80
C LEU A 79 -11.50 3.67 4.12
N LEU A 80 -10.75 4.38 4.97
CA LEU A 80 -10.35 3.88 6.28
C LEU A 80 -11.56 3.68 7.21
N ALA A 81 -12.52 4.59 7.18
CA ALA A 81 -13.77 4.45 7.92
C ALA A 81 -14.59 3.24 7.41
N GLU A 82 -14.65 3.02 6.09
CA GLU A 82 -15.40 1.92 5.48
C GLU A 82 -14.87 0.53 5.90
N VAL A 83 -13.55 0.41 6.06
CA VAL A 83 -12.88 -0.85 6.43
C VAL A 83 -12.61 -0.96 7.93
N ALA A 84 -13.02 0.02 8.73
CA ALA A 84 -12.80 0.03 10.18
C ALA A 84 -13.41 -1.22 10.83
N GLY A 85 -12.63 -1.86 11.70
CA GLY A 85 -13.04 -3.08 12.41
C GLY A 85 -13.12 -4.35 11.56
N ARG A 86 -12.88 -4.30 10.24
CA ARG A 86 -12.84 -5.51 9.41
C ARG A 86 -11.61 -6.36 9.77
N PRO A 87 -11.76 -7.66 10.04
CA PRO A 87 -10.63 -8.54 10.33
C PRO A 87 -9.79 -8.79 9.05
N TYR A 88 -8.50 -9.06 9.22
CA TYR A 88 -7.59 -9.34 8.10
C TYR A 88 -8.03 -10.53 7.23
N ALA A 89 -8.81 -11.47 7.79
CA ALA A 89 -9.37 -12.60 7.05
C ALA A 89 -10.35 -12.18 5.93
N GLN A 90 -10.85 -10.94 5.99
CA GLN A 90 -11.70 -10.33 4.96
C GLN A 90 -10.90 -9.42 4.01
N ALA A 91 -9.56 -9.40 4.09
CA ALA A 91 -8.70 -8.64 3.19
C ALA A 91 -8.68 -9.30 1.81
N THR A 92 -9.70 -9.02 1.01
CA THR A 92 -9.84 -9.48 -0.37
C THR A 92 -9.73 -8.32 -1.34
N ARG A 93 -9.15 -8.56 -2.52
CA ARG A 93 -9.10 -7.59 -3.62
C ARG A 93 -9.65 -8.24 -4.88
N CYS A 94 -10.47 -7.52 -5.63
CA CYS A 94 -10.85 -7.87 -7.00
C CYS A 94 -10.49 -6.69 -7.90
N ALA A 95 -9.36 -6.79 -8.61
CA ALA A 95 -8.86 -5.72 -9.47
C ALA A 95 -8.29 -6.30 -10.78
N PRO A 96 -9.10 -7.02 -11.58
CA PRO A 96 -8.61 -7.81 -12.72
C PRO A 96 -7.84 -6.98 -13.74
N GLN A 97 -8.21 -5.71 -13.94
CA GLN A 97 -7.49 -4.81 -14.84
C GLN A 97 -6.06 -4.54 -14.36
N LEU A 98 -5.87 -4.31 -13.05
CA LEU A 98 -4.54 -4.12 -12.47
C LEU A 98 -3.75 -5.42 -12.50
N ASP A 99 -4.40 -6.56 -12.23
CA ASP A 99 -3.75 -7.87 -12.26
C ASP A 99 -3.22 -8.20 -13.66
N ILE A 100 -4.00 -7.92 -14.71
CA ILE A 100 -3.57 -8.08 -16.11
C ILE A 100 -2.40 -7.16 -16.43
N VAL A 101 -2.51 -5.85 -16.13
CA VAL A 101 -1.44 -4.87 -16.41
C VAL A 101 -0.14 -5.27 -15.70
N GLN A 102 -0.22 -5.71 -14.45
CA GLN A 102 0.94 -6.18 -13.71
C GLN A 102 1.55 -7.45 -14.32
N SER A 103 0.71 -8.38 -14.80
CA SER A 103 1.20 -9.65 -15.38
C SER A 103 1.98 -9.48 -16.68
N VAL A 104 1.68 -8.43 -17.45
CA VAL A 104 2.35 -8.12 -18.72
C VAL A 104 3.44 -7.04 -18.59
N HIS A 105 3.75 -6.61 -17.36
CA HIS A 105 4.76 -5.56 -17.13
C HIS A 105 6.15 -5.98 -17.65
N ASP A 106 6.47 -7.27 -17.60
CA ASP A 106 7.73 -7.81 -18.13
C ASP A 106 7.83 -7.76 -19.67
N ASP A 107 6.70 -7.60 -20.36
CA ASP A 107 6.63 -7.51 -21.82
C ASP A 107 6.86 -6.09 -22.35
N LEU A 108 7.00 -5.10 -21.46
CA LEU A 108 7.26 -3.72 -21.84
C LEU A 108 8.66 -3.59 -22.46
N TYR A 109 8.71 -3.12 -23.73
CA TYR A 109 9.96 -2.88 -24.46
C TYR A 109 10.94 -1.96 -23.70
N SER A 110 10.42 -0.92 -23.04
CA SER A 110 11.20 -0.01 -22.20
C SER A 110 10.54 0.13 -20.82
N ARG A 111 11.29 -0.13 -19.76
CA ARG A 111 10.79 -0.10 -18.37
C ARG A 111 11.50 0.97 -17.55
N LEU A 112 10.70 1.80 -16.88
CA LEU A 112 11.18 2.79 -15.91
C LEU A 112 11.10 2.29 -14.46
N PHE A 113 10.25 1.27 -14.22
CA PHE A 113 9.98 0.65 -12.92
C PHE A 113 10.24 -0.85 -13.00
N GLN A 114 10.32 -1.49 -11.84
CA GLN A 114 10.59 -2.94 -11.72
C GLN A 114 9.32 -3.79 -11.84
N SER A 115 8.14 -3.19 -11.64
CA SER A 115 6.82 -3.84 -11.62
C SER A 115 5.72 -2.81 -11.84
#